data_AF-A0A6B2DF51-F1
#
_entry.id   AF-A0A6B2DF51-F1
#
_cell.length_a   1.000
_cell.length_b   1.000
_cell.length_c   1.000
_cell.angle_alpha   90.00
_cell.angle_beta   90.00
_cell.angle_gamma   90.00
#
_symmetry.space_group_name_H-M   'P 1'
#
loop_
_entity.id
_entity.type
_entity.pdbx_description
1 polymer ?
#
loop_
_entity_poly.entity_id
_entity_poly.type
_entity_poly.pdbx_seq_one_letter_code
_entity_poly.pdbx_strand_id
1 'polypeptide(L)'
;MRVLLTGWASFLHGEATAGDVLSLRAAGDALARAGIGHDVAWSPGFRPGDRHLPDAPPSDYTHVVFACGPVHGPQVRSLHERYAACRRIAVGVSVPDPADPAVTGFHRVLPRDDGATADLSLAASVAEKPVLGVVLAPHQPEYGGAGRH
;
A
#
# COMPACT_ATOMS: atom_id res chain seq x y z
N MET A 1 -12.92 -0.30 -16.30
CA MET A 1 -12.30 -0.57 -14.98
C MET A 1 -11.50 0.65 -14.58
N ARG A 2 -11.62 1.09 -13.32
CA ARG A 2 -10.81 2.17 -12.74
C ARG A 2 -10.37 1.77 -11.34
N VAL A 3 -9.08 1.95 -11.05
CA VAL A 3 -8.42 1.48 -9.81
C VAL A 3 -7.98 2.67 -8.98
N LEU A 4 -8.26 2.62 -7.67
CA LEU A 4 -7.54 3.45 -6.70
C LEU A 4 -6.41 2.62 -6.09
N LEU A 5 -5.18 3.05 -6.29
CA LEU A 5 -4.00 2.45 -5.67
C LEU A 5 -3.71 3.17 -4.35
N THR A 6 -3.60 2.40 -3.27
CA THR A 6 -3.42 2.84 -1.90
C THR A 6 -2.37 2.00 -1.19
N GLY A 7 -1.88 2.48 -0.06
CA GLY A 7 -0.95 1.77 0.84
C GLY A 7 -0.81 2.56 2.14
N TRP A 8 0.15 2.20 2.99
CA TRP A 8 0.41 2.96 4.21
C TRP A 8 0.73 4.44 3.93
N ALA A 9 1.48 4.71 2.86
CA ALA A 9 1.77 6.08 2.41
C ALA A 9 0.56 6.88 1.93
N SER A 10 -0.64 6.29 1.87
CA SER A 10 -1.89 6.99 1.52
C SER A 10 -2.63 7.56 2.73
N PHE A 11 -2.39 7.06 3.94
CA PHE A 11 -3.09 7.47 5.13
C PHE A 11 -2.47 8.71 5.77
N LEU A 12 -3.29 9.56 6.39
CA LEU A 12 -2.80 10.75 7.11
C LEU A 12 -1.79 10.38 8.21
N HIS A 13 -2.06 9.27 8.92
CA HIS A 13 -1.22 8.73 9.98
C HIS A 13 -0.58 7.38 9.59
N GLY A 14 -0.43 7.12 8.29
CA GLY A 14 0.38 6.01 7.79
C GLY A 14 1.76 6.54 7.47
N GLU A 15 2.75 6.14 8.27
CA GLU A 15 4.14 6.52 8.01
C GLU A 15 4.56 6.00 6.62
N ALA A 16 5.00 6.91 5.75
CA ALA A 16 5.44 6.55 4.41
C ALA A 16 6.93 6.20 4.45
N THR A 17 7.26 4.91 4.39
CA THR A 17 8.65 4.47 4.23
C THR A 17 9.05 4.45 2.75
N ALA A 18 10.35 4.36 2.49
CA ALA A 18 10.84 4.18 1.12
C ALA A 18 10.22 2.93 0.45
N GLY A 19 10.06 1.84 1.20
CA GLY A 19 9.45 0.61 0.70
C GLY A 19 7.99 0.80 0.27
N ASP A 20 7.21 1.55 1.05
CA ASP A 20 5.80 1.84 0.71
C ASP A 20 5.69 2.66 -0.58
N VAL A 21 6.51 3.72 -0.68
CA VAL A 21 6.51 4.62 -1.83
C VAL A 21 6.95 3.90 -3.10
N LEU A 22 8.00 3.08 -3.03
CA LEU A 22 8.50 2.33 -4.17
C LEU A 22 7.51 1.24 -4.59
N SER A 23 6.89 0.55 -3.63
CA SER A 23 5.89 -0.47 -3.94
C SER A 23 4.64 0.12 -4.63
N LEU A 24 4.17 1.29 -4.19
CA LEU A 24 3.08 2.00 -4.87
C LEU A 24 3.47 2.39 -6.30
N ARG A 25 4.70 2.85 -6.53
CA ARG A 25 5.19 3.14 -7.89
C ARG A 25 5.23 1.89 -8.75
N ALA A 26 5.81 0.81 -8.25
CA ALA A 26 5.91 -0.46 -8.98
C ALA A 26 4.52 -1.02 -9.35
N ALA A 27 3.56 -0.96 -8.42
CA ALA A 27 2.18 -1.37 -8.67
C ALA A 27 1.47 -0.44 -9.68
N GLY A 28 1.67 0.88 -9.58
CA GLY A 28 1.15 1.85 -10.54
C GLY A 28 1.71 1.63 -11.95
N ASP A 29 3.02 1.42 -12.07
CA ASP A 29 3.67 1.12 -13.35
C ASP A 29 3.15 -0.19 -13.95
N ALA A 30 2.90 -1.22 -13.13
CA ALA A 30 2.29 -2.47 -13.58
C ALA A 30 0.87 -2.27 -14.12
N LEU A 31 0.04 -1.46 -13.44
CA LEU A 31 -1.30 -1.10 -13.91
C LEU A 31 -1.23 -0.29 -15.22
N ALA A 32 -0.31 0.66 -15.32
CA ALA A 32 -0.08 1.45 -16.53
C ALA A 32 0.32 0.57 -17.72
N ARG A 33 1.29 -0.34 -17.53
CA ARG A 33 1.71 -1.30 -18.57
C ARG A 33 0.58 -2.22 -19.03
N ALA A 34 -0.35 -2.54 -18.14
CA ALA A 34 -1.54 -3.32 -18.46
C ALA A 34 -2.67 -2.49 -19.12
N GLY A 35 -2.49 -1.18 -19.32
CA GLY A 35 -3.51 -0.28 -19.87
C GLY A 35 -4.68 -0.02 -18.92
N ILE A 36 -4.49 -0.22 -17.62
CA ILE A 36 -5.54 -0.04 -16.60
C ILE A 36 -5.46 1.37 -16.03
N GLY A 37 -6.52 2.15 -16.26
CA GLY A 37 -6.67 3.48 -15.68
C GLY A 37 -6.70 3.43 -14.16
N HIS A 38 -5.81 4.17 -13.52
CA HIS A 38 -5.69 4.20 -12.07
C HIS A 38 -5.30 5.59 -11.57
N ASP A 39 -5.64 5.85 -10.31
CA ASP A 39 -5.11 6.97 -9.55
C ASP A 39 -4.34 6.43 -8.34
N VAL A 40 -3.37 7.19 -7.84
CA VAL A 40 -2.62 6.85 -6.63
C VAL A 40 -2.98 7.86 -5.54
N ALA A 41 -3.40 7.36 -4.38
CA ALA A 41 -3.63 8.20 -3.22
C ALA A 41 -2.35 8.32 -2.38
N TRP A 42 -2.04 9.55 -1.97
CA TRP A 42 -0.92 9.85 -1.09
C TRP A 42 -1.40 10.62 0.14
N SER A 43 -0.68 10.44 1.25
CA SER A 43 -0.87 11.24 2.45
C SER A 43 -0.56 12.71 2.15
N PRO A 44 -1.41 13.67 2.59
CA PRO A 44 -1.15 15.09 2.40
C PRO A 44 0.13 15.55 3.11
N GLY A 45 0.56 14.87 4.17
CA GLY A 45 1.84 15.14 4.84
C GLY A 45 3.07 14.75 4.00
N PHE A 46 2.90 13.85 3.01
CA PHE A 46 3.99 13.37 2.16
C PHE A 46 3.97 14.00 0.76
N ARG A 47 2.80 14.09 0.12
CA ARG A 47 2.61 14.64 -1.23
C ARG A 47 1.41 15.59 -1.27
N PRO A 48 1.51 16.83 -0.73
CA PRO A 48 0.37 17.73 -0.57
C PRO A 48 -0.30 18.20 -1.87
N GLY A 49 0.36 18.04 -3.03
CA GLY A 49 -0.20 18.43 -4.33
C GLY A 49 -0.84 17.27 -5.11
N ASP A 50 -0.74 16.04 -4.61
CA ASP A 50 -1.28 14.85 -5.28
C ASP A 50 -2.66 14.49 -4.70
N ARG A 51 -3.32 13.48 -5.28
CA ARG A 51 -4.62 13.01 -4.79
C ARG A 51 -4.51 12.42 -3.39
N HIS A 52 -5.47 12.74 -2.53
CA HIS A 52 -5.60 12.17 -1.19
C HIS A 52 -6.80 11.24 -1.07
N LEU A 53 -6.76 10.33 -0.10
CA LEU A 53 -7.85 9.40 0.19
C LEU A 53 -9.21 10.08 0.43
N PRO A 54 -9.31 11.20 1.19
CA PRO A 54 -10.57 11.91 1.38
C PRO A 54 -11.19 12.46 0.09
N ASP A 55 -10.35 12.83 -0.88
CA ASP A 55 -10.74 13.46 -2.16
C ASP A 55 -10.96 12.45 -3.29
N ALA A 56 -10.84 11.16 -3.00
CA ALA A 56 -11.14 10.06 -3.91
C ALA A 56 -12.53 9.48 -3.55
N PRO A 57 -13.62 9.87 -4.24
CA PRO A 57 -14.94 9.35 -3.95
C PRO A 57 -15.06 7.88 -4.41
N PRO A 58 -15.63 6.97 -3.60
CA PRO A 58 -15.73 5.55 -3.96
C PRO A 58 -16.45 5.25 -5.27
N SER A 59 -17.41 6.10 -5.66
CA SER A 59 -18.17 5.99 -6.91
C SER A 59 -17.31 6.03 -8.18
N ASP A 60 -16.11 6.63 -8.10
CA ASP A 60 -15.22 6.79 -9.25
C ASP A 60 -14.39 5.52 -9.51
N TYR A 61 -14.41 4.56 -8.58
CA TYR A 61 -13.53 3.40 -8.62
C TYR A 61 -14.31 2.10 -8.59
N THR A 62 -13.88 1.18 -9.44
CA THR A 62 -14.38 -0.20 -9.45
C THR A 62 -13.55 -1.11 -8.52
N HIS A 63 -12.29 -0.74 -8.30
CA HIS A 63 -11.31 -1.54 -7.57
C HIS A 63 -10.47 -0.64 -6.65
N VAL A 64 -10.08 -1.20 -5.52
CA VAL A 64 -9.07 -0.61 -4.63
C VAL A 64 -7.95 -1.62 -4.46
N VAL A 65 -6.72 -1.19 -4.69
CA VAL A 65 -5.51 -2.00 -4.48
C VAL A 65 -4.75 -1.42 -3.31
N PHE A 66 -4.49 -2.21 -2.28
CA PHE A 66 -3.60 -1.87 -1.17
C PHE A 66 -2.25 -2.54 -1.39
N ALA A 67 -1.17 -1.77 -1.48
CA ALA A 67 0.16 -2.26 -1.77
C ALA A 67 1.13 -2.00 -0.62
N CYS A 68 1.96 -3.02 -0.33
CA CYS A 68 3.02 -3.00 0.67
C CYS A 68 2.57 -2.83 2.12
N GLY A 69 3.43 -3.29 3.01
CA GLY A 69 3.29 -3.18 4.45
C GLY A 69 2.36 -4.22 5.05
N PRO A 70 2.24 -4.20 6.39
CA PRO A 70 1.45 -5.17 7.12
C PRO A 70 -0.03 -4.82 7.02
N VAL A 71 -0.86 -5.78 6.65
CA VAL A 71 -2.31 -5.60 6.62
C VAL A 71 -2.86 -5.75 8.03
N HIS A 72 -3.02 -4.63 8.71
CA HIS A 72 -3.47 -4.61 10.10
C HIS A 72 -4.13 -3.26 10.47
N GLY A 73 -4.86 -3.27 11.57
CA GLY A 73 -5.28 -2.04 12.25
C GLY A 73 -6.48 -1.30 11.66
N PRO A 74 -6.94 -0.24 12.35
CA PRO A 74 -8.20 0.45 12.05
C PRO A 74 -8.19 1.20 10.72
N GLN A 75 -7.06 1.77 10.29
CA GLN A 75 -6.98 2.53 9.04
C GLN A 75 -7.29 1.67 7.81
N VAL A 76 -6.79 0.42 7.79
CA VAL A 76 -7.10 -0.53 6.74
C VAL A 76 -8.59 -0.96 6.80
N ARG A 77 -9.14 -1.13 8.00
CA ARG A 77 -10.58 -1.43 8.15
C ARG A 77 -11.47 -0.29 7.65
N SER A 78 -11.14 0.95 7.97
CA SER A 78 -11.87 2.12 7.47
C SER A 78 -11.77 2.26 5.94
N LEU A 79 -10.69 1.78 5.32
CA LEU A 79 -10.60 1.68 3.86
C LEU A 79 -11.66 0.71 3.31
N HIS A 80 -11.87 -0.44 3.98
CA HIS A 80 -12.89 -1.40 3.57
C HIS A 80 -14.30 -0.81 3.65
N GLU A 81 -14.60 -0.10 4.72
CA GLU A 81 -15.89 0.57 4.93
C GLU A 81 -16.14 1.63 3.86
N ARG A 82 -15.16 2.52 3.62
CA ARG A 82 -15.28 3.59 2.63
C ARG A 82 -15.48 3.04 1.22
N TYR A 83 -14.76 1.98 0.86
CA TYR A 83 -14.80 1.40 -0.49
C TYR A 83 -15.55 0.06 -0.51
N ALA A 84 -16.65 -0.04 0.24
CA ALA A 84 -17.44 -1.26 0.38
C ALA A 84 -18.00 -1.80 -0.94
N ALA A 85 -18.29 -0.92 -1.90
CA ALA A 85 -18.78 -1.28 -3.23
C ALA A 85 -17.66 -1.68 -4.22
N CYS A 86 -16.39 -1.45 -3.87
CA CYS A 86 -15.26 -1.73 -4.75
C CYS A 86 -14.72 -3.14 -4.53
N ARG A 87 -14.15 -3.74 -5.58
CA ARG A 87 -13.33 -4.95 -5.42
C ARG A 87 -11.97 -4.59 -4.83
N ARG A 88 -11.79 -4.93 -3.56
CA ARG A 88 -10.57 -4.70 -2.76
C ARG A 88 -9.55 -5.83 -2.93
N ILE A 89 -8.30 -5.50 -3.25
CA ILE A 89 -7.19 -6.43 -3.46
C ILE A 89 -5.97 -5.94 -2.66
N ALA A 90 -5.29 -6.82 -1.93
CA ALA A 90 -4.01 -6.52 -1.29
C ALA A 90 -2.87 -7.20 -2.07
N VAL A 91 -1.78 -6.47 -2.33
CA VAL A 91 -0.66 -6.96 -3.16
C VAL A 91 0.71 -6.69 -2.54
N GLY A 92 1.55 -7.73 -2.50
CA GLY A 92 2.90 -7.65 -1.94
C GLY A 92 2.90 -7.16 -0.50
N VAL A 93 1.91 -7.61 0.26
CA VAL A 93 1.68 -7.21 1.66
C VAL A 93 2.16 -8.28 2.62
N SER A 94 2.41 -7.87 3.86
CA SER A 94 2.60 -8.80 4.95
C SER A 94 1.30 -9.08 5.69
N VAL A 95 1.10 -10.32 6.12
CA VAL A 95 -0.11 -10.83 6.77
C VAL A 95 0.29 -11.50 8.10
N PRO A 96 0.54 -10.71 9.16
CA PRO A 96 0.92 -11.27 10.46
C PRO A 96 -0.17 -12.15 11.09
N ASP A 97 -1.43 -11.77 10.92
CA ASP A 97 -2.60 -12.53 11.36
C ASP A 97 -3.62 -12.68 10.20
N PRO A 98 -3.72 -13.87 9.58
CA PRO A 98 -4.68 -14.11 8.50
C PRO A 98 -6.15 -13.93 8.91
N ALA A 99 -6.48 -13.99 10.21
CA ALA A 99 -7.83 -13.81 10.72
C ALA A 99 -8.19 -12.34 11.01
N ASP A 100 -7.24 -11.40 10.96
CA ASP A 100 -7.50 -9.98 11.21
C ASP A 100 -8.57 -9.45 10.23
N PRO A 101 -9.61 -8.74 10.69
CA PRO A 101 -10.58 -8.07 9.82
C PRO A 101 -9.96 -7.13 8.77
N ALA A 102 -8.78 -6.58 9.04
CA ALA A 102 -8.00 -5.83 8.05
C ALA A 102 -7.61 -6.69 6.85
N VAL A 103 -7.30 -7.97 7.06
CA VAL A 103 -6.94 -8.95 6.02
C VAL A 103 -8.19 -9.47 5.34
N THR A 104 -9.15 -9.94 6.12
CA THR A 104 -10.36 -10.61 5.60
C THR A 104 -11.32 -9.68 4.87
N GLY A 105 -11.18 -8.35 5.05
CA GLY A 105 -11.92 -7.36 4.25
C GLY A 105 -11.48 -7.27 2.78
N PHE A 106 -10.32 -7.82 2.42
CA PHE A 106 -9.88 -7.92 1.03
C PHE A 106 -10.50 -9.15 0.34
N HIS A 107 -10.92 -8.97 -0.91
CA HIS A 107 -11.46 -10.08 -1.72
C HIS A 107 -10.35 -10.96 -2.29
N ARG A 108 -9.11 -10.44 -2.35
CA ARG A 108 -7.92 -11.17 -2.76
C ARG A 108 -6.71 -10.59 -2.05
N VAL A 109 -5.88 -11.46 -1.51
CA VAL A 109 -4.63 -11.11 -0.85
C VAL A 109 -3.50 -11.85 -1.56
N LEU A 110 -2.47 -11.12 -1.97
CA LEU A 110 -1.23 -11.65 -2.53
C LEU A 110 -0.11 -11.33 -1.52
N PRO A 111 0.10 -12.19 -0.51
CA PRO A 111 1.08 -11.96 0.55
C PRO A 111 2.51 -12.14 0.02
N ARG A 112 3.48 -11.61 0.77
CA ARG A 112 4.93 -11.78 0.50
C ARG A 112 5.70 -12.48 1.63
N ASP A 113 4.99 -13.04 2.62
CA ASP A 113 5.62 -13.60 3.83
C ASP A 113 6.24 -14.99 3.62
N ASP A 114 6.19 -15.54 2.40
CA ASP A 114 6.73 -16.86 2.05
C ASP A 114 8.27 -16.89 1.92
N GLY A 115 8.92 -15.73 1.96
CA GLY A 115 10.37 -15.59 1.78
C GLY A 115 10.89 -15.87 0.36
N ALA A 116 10.01 -16.21 -0.58
CA ALA A 116 10.34 -16.51 -1.97
C ALA A 116 9.83 -15.44 -2.94
N THR A 117 8.71 -14.80 -2.58
CA THR A 117 8.12 -13.69 -3.31
C THR A 117 8.97 -12.43 -3.11
N ALA A 118 9.50 -11.89 -4.19
CA ALA A 118 10.29 -10.67 -4.15
C ALA A 118 9.46 -9.47 -3.67
N ASP A 119 10.08 -8.58 -2.89
CA ASP A 119 9.44 -7.35 -2.43
C ASP A 119 9.14 -6.42 -3.62
N LEU A 120 7.91 -5.89 -3.69
CA LEU A 120 7.46 -5.00 -4.77
C LEU A 120 8.34 -3.76 -4.92
N SER A 121 8.91 -3.25 -3.83
CA SER A 121 9.79 -2.07 -3.87
C SER A 121 11.03 -2.29 -4.73
N LEU A 122 11.49 -3.54 -4.89
CA LEU A 122 12.63 -3.90 -5.74
C LEU A 122 12.32 -3.78 -7.23
N ALA A 123 11.04 -3.77 -7.62
CA ALA A 123 10.61 -3.62 -9.01
C ALA A 123 10.45 -2.15 -9.43
N ALA A 124 10.60 -1.20 -8.50
CA ALA A 124 10.45 0.21 -8.80
C ALA A 124 11.69 0.76 -9.52
N SER A 125 11.49 1.56 -10.57
CA SER A 125 12.59 2.33 -11.16
C SER A 125 12.98 3.48 -10.23
N VAL A 126 14.27 3.58 -9.91
CA VAL A 126 14.83 4.62 -9.04
C VAL A 126 15.98 5.30 -9.77
N ALA A 127 15.97 6.64 -9.80
CA ALA A 127 17.11 7.41 -10.29
C ALA A 127 18.25 7.38 -9.27
N GLU A 128 19.49 7.20 -9.73
CA GLU A 128 20.67 7.28 -8.88
C GLU A 128 20.81 8.70 -8.30
N LYS A 129 20.83 8.79 -6.97
CA LYS A 129 21.00 10.05 -6.24
C LYS A 129 22.02 9.86 -5.11
N PRO A 130 22.85 10.87 -4.80
CA PRO A 130 23.77 10.79 -3.67
C PRO A 130 23.01 10.66 -2.34
N VAL A 131 23.51 9.81 -1.45
CA VAL A 131 22.97 9.62 -0.09
C VAL A 131 23.50 10.75 0.79
N LEU A 132 22.59 11.56 1.34
CA LEU A 132 22.92 12.66 2.25
C LEU A 132 22.74 12.33 3.73
N GLY A 133 22.05 11.23 4.05
CA GLY A 133 21.79 10.80 5.42
C GLY A 133 20.99 9.51 5.49
N VAL A 134 20.94 8.90 6.67
CA VAL A 134 20.20 7.66 6.97
C VAL A 134 19.28 7.91 8.15
N VAL A 135 18.02 7.53 8.00
CA VAL A 135 17.02 7.52 9.08
C VAL A 135 16.55 6.08 9.24
N LEU A 136 16.62 5.57 10.47
CA LEU A 136 16.17 4.22 10.78
C LEU A 136 14.67 4.23 11.12
N ALA A 137 13.95 3.23 10.63
CA ALA A 137 12.57 3.03 11.02
C ALA A 137 12.48 2.73 12.53
N PRO A 138 11.44 3.20 13.22
CA PRO A 138 11.20 2.84 14.62
C PRO A 138 10.85 1.35 14.74
N HIS A 139 10.77 0.86 15.98
CA HIS A 139 10.27 -0.50 16.23
C HIS A 139 8.85 -0.66 15.68
N GLN A 140 8.63 -1.76 14.94
CA GLN A 140 7.36 -2.08 14.29
C GLN A 140 6.66 -3.23 15.05
N PRO A 141 5.86 -2.93 16.10
CA PRO A 141 5.26 -3.95 16.96
C PRO A 141 4.34 -4.91 16.20
N GLU A 142 3.79 -4.48 15.07
CA GLU A 142 2.87 -5.26 14.25
C GLU A 142 3.50 -6.51 13.63
N TYR A 143 4.83 -6.58 13.54
CA TYR A 143 5.55 -7.76 13.09
C TYR A 143 6.00 -8.69 14.24
N GLY A 144 5.84 -8.28 15.50
CA GLY A 144 6.33 -9.04 16.64
C GLY A 144 7.80 -9.48 16.49
N GLY A 145 8.08 -10.77 16.69
CA GLY A 145 9.43 -11.33 16.51
C GLY A 145 9.91 -11.44 15.06
N ALA A 146 9.01 -11.30 14.09
CA ALA A 146 9.33 -11.42 12.66
C ALA A 146 9.91 -10.12 12.06
N GLY A 147 9.95 -9.02 12.81
CA GLY A 147 10.45 -7.72 12.34
C GLY A 147 11.98 -7.59 12.27
N ARG A 148 12.74 -8.68 12.47
CA ARG A 148 14.20 -8.69 12.32
C ARG A 148 14.55 -9.18 10.92
N HIS A 149 14.53 -8.27 9.97
CA HIS A 149 15.18 -8.44 8.66
C HIS A 149 16.61 -7.90 8.70
#